data_AF-A0A832FUD1-F1
#
_entry.id   AF-A0A832FUD1-F1
#
_cell.length_a   1.000
_cell.length_b   1.000
_cell.length_c   1.000
_cell.angle_alpha   90.00
_cell.angle_beta   90.00
_cell.angle_gamma   90.00
#
_symmetry.space_group_name_H-M   'P 1'
#
loop_
_entity.id
_entity.type
_entity.pdbx_description
1 polymer ?
#
loop_
_entity_poly.entity_id
_entity_poly.type
_entity_poly.pdbx_seq_one_letter_code
_entity_poly.pdbx_strand_id
1 'polypeptide(L)'
;MASRQGKPLRILILTPQLPYPPQQGTALRNYNLLRYLASQHRVSLLSFASTGTVAEHLAHLRALGVTVHTLPAPVRSLRARLWTLVTSHRPDMAWRLASTHFGQALASWLAEEPFDVVQVEGIELARYLLPDRRHPFPTGARPLTVFDDHNAEYVLQKRAFLTDIQHPRRWVAACYSLIQWLRLRRFERQVCQRADRLIAVSEADARALTALDPTLKPVLVPNGV
;
A
#
# COMPACT_ATOMS: atom_id res chain seq x y z
N MET A 1 -33.45 0.43 4.79
CA MET A 1 -32.59 0.71 3.61
C MET A 1 -32.11 -0.61 3.03
N ALA A 2 -32.76 -1.09 1.98
CA ALA A 2 -32.42 -2.36 1.35
C ALA A 2 -31.04 -2.27 0.70
N SER A 3 -30.09 -3.11 1.14
CA SER A 3 -28.77 -3.15 0.55
C SER A 3 -28.88 -3.69 -0.87
N ARG A 4 -28.31 -2.99 -1.85
CA ARG A 4 -28.09 -3.53 -3.19
C ARG A 4 -27.05 -4.64 -3.05
N GLN A 5 -27.47 -5.87 -2.77
CA GLN A 5 -26.58 -7.02 -2.81
C GLN A 5 -26.22 -7.31 -4.27
N GLY A 6 -25.12 -6.69 -4.72
CA GLY A 6 -24.47 -7.08 -5.96
C GLY A 6 -23.92 -8.50 -5.85
N LYS A 7 -23.70 -9.14 -6.99
CA LYS A 7 -23.02 -10.45 -7.07
C LYS A 7 -21.71 -10.42 -6.26
N PRO A 8 -21.34 -11.50 -5.52
CA PRO A 8 -20.08 -11.56 -4.80
C PRO A 8 -18.90 -11.29 -5.73
N LEU A 9 -18.07 -10.31 -5.37
CA LEU A 9 -16.88 -9.92 -6.11
C LEU A 9 -15.67 -10.79 -5.74
N ARG A 10 -14.67 -10.82 -6.63
CA ARG A 10 -13.34 -11.39 -6.39
C ARG A 10 -12.36 -10.24 -6.12
N ILE A 11 -11.89 -10.16 -4.89
CA ILE A 11 -11.07 -9.05 -4.40
C ILE A 11 -9.69 -9.57 -4.03
N LEU A 12 -8.65 -9.02 -4.65
CA LEU A 12 -7.26 -9.24 -4.25
C LEU A 12 -6.79 -8.07 -3.38
N ILE A 13 -6.38 -8.35 -2.15
CA ILE A 13 -5.84 -7.35 -1.22
C ILE A 13 -4.33 -7.56 -1.09
N LEU A 14 -3.57 -6.48 -1.23
CA LEU A 14 -2.13 -6.45 -1.06
C LEU A 14 -1.78 -5.73 0.24
N THR A 15 -1.10 -6.39 1.18
CA THR A 15 -0.72 -5.79 2.47
C THR A 15 0.80 -5.81 2.73
N PRO A 16 1.37 -4.73 3.29
CA PRO A 16 2.81 -4.61 3.53
C PRO A 16 3.29 -5.54 4.65
N GLN A 17 2.37 -5.96 5.51
CA GLN A 17 2.56 -6.94 6.57
C GLN A 17 1.26 -7.72 6.77
N LEU A 18 1.37 -8.92 7.33
CA LEU A 18 0.22 -9.76 7.62
C LEU A 18 -0.72 -9.02 8.60
N PRO A 19 -2.03 -8.92 8.31
CA PRO A 19 -2.96 -8.14 9.15
C PRO A 19 -3.30 -8.84 10.48
N TYR A 20 -2.94 -10.11 10.64
CA TYR A 20 -3.18 -10.88 11.86
C TYR A 20 -1.87 -11.46 12.43
N PRO A 21 -1.65 -11.40 13.76
CA PRO A 21 -2.50 -10.78 14.77
C PRO A 21 -2.45 -9.23 14.71
N PRO A 22 -3.59 -8.54 14.92
CA PRO A 22 -3.64 -7.07 14.80
C PRO A 22 -3.02 -6.41 16.05
N GLN A 23 -1.73 -6.07 15.96
CA GLN A 23 -0.98 -5.49 17.08
C GLN A 23 -0.81 -3.95 16.96
N GLN A 24 -1.08 -3.38 15.79
CA GLN A 24 -0.85 -1.97 15.47
C GLN A 24 -2.04 -1.40 14.69
N GLY A 25 -2.19 -0.07 14.66
CA GLY A 25 -3.35 0.60 14.05
C GLY A 25 -3.63 0.16 12.61
N THR A 26 -2.61 0.13 11.74
CA THR A 26 -2.75 -0.33 10.35
C THR A 26 -3.13 -1.80 10.25
N ALA A 27 -2.53 -2.67 11.08
CA ALA A 27 -2.86 -4.10 11.07
C ALA A 27 -4.31 -4.34 11.53
N LEU A 28 -4.78 -3.60 12.54
CA LEU A 28 -6.15 -3.65 13.02
C LEU A 28 -7.17 -3.22 11.95
N ARG A 29 -6.90 -2.09 11.27
CA ARG A 29 -7.70 -1.62 10.12
C ARG A 29 -7.78 -2.70 9.04
N ASN A 30 -6.63 -3.18 8.58
CA ASN A 30 -6.55 -4.14 7.49
C ASN A 30 -7.23 -5.46 7.86
N TYR A 31 -7.11 -5.92 9.11
CA TYR A 31 -7.79 -7.11 9.60
C TYR A 31 -9.31 -6.95 9.62
N ASN A 32 -9.82 -5.85 10.16
CA ASN A 32 -11.26 -5.60 10.22
C ASN A 32 -11.87 -5.44 8.82
N LEU A 33 -11.16 -4.75 7.92
CA LEU A 33 -11.56 -4.64 6.52
C LEU A 33 -11.56 -6.02 5.83
N LEU A 34 -10.49 -6.79 6.00
CA LEU A 34 -10.37 -8.13 5.43
C LEU A 34 -11.52 -9.05 5.91
N ARG A 35 -11.80 -9.06 7.22
CA ARG A 35 -12.88 -9.83 7.83
C ARG A 35 -14.25 -9.42 7.28
N TYR A 36 -14.50 -8.11 7.14
CA TYR A 36 -15.75 -7.61 6.57
C TYR A 36 -15.91 -8.04 5.10
N LEU A 37 -14.88 -7.81 4.28
CA LEU A 37 -14.91 -8.17 2.85
C LEU A 37 -15.07 -9.69 2.65
N ALA A 38 -14.38 -10.51 3.44
CA ALA A 38 -14.47 -11.97 3.36
C ALA A 38 -15.87 -12.50 3.72
N SER A 39 -16.66 -11.77 4.51
CA SER A 39 -18.03 -12.16 4.84
C SER A 39 -19.02 -12.00 3.67
N GLN A 40 -18.65 -11.25 2.62
CA GLN A 40 -19.56 -10.91 1.50
C GLN A 40 -18.96 -11.22 0.12
N HIS A 41 -17.64 -11.40 0.03
CA HIS A 41 -16.88 -11.50 -1.21
C HIS A 41 -15.83 -12.61 -1.13
N ARG A 42 -15.32 -13.03 -2.29
CA ARG A 42 -14.18 -13.94 -2.36
C ARG A 42 -12.91 -13.12 -2.26
N VAL A 43 -12.20 -13.26 -1.15
CA VAL A 43 -11.02 -12.45 -0.88
C VAL A 43 -9.75 -13.29 -0.94
N SER A 44 -8.81 -12.81 -1.74
CA SER A 44 -7.44 -13.33 -1.81
C SER A 44 -6.49 -12.28 -1.22
N LEU A 45 -5.54 -12.71 -0.41
CA LEU A 45 -4.59 -11.87 0.29
C LEU A 45 -3.17 -12.21 -0.14
N LEU A 46 -2.45 -11.23 -0.67
CA LEU A 46 -1.02 -11.30 -0.94
C LEU A 46 -0.27 -10.37 0.01
N SER A 47 0.51 -10.93 0.93
CA SER A 47 1.14 -10.17 2.01
C SER A 47 2.62 -10.51 2.18
N PHE A 48 3.40 -9.57 2.72
CA PHE A 48 4.66 -9.97 3.33
C PHE A 48 4.44 -10.60 4.72
N ALA A 49 5.24 -11.61 5.04
CA ALA A 49 5.35 -12.24 6.35
C ALA A 49 6.57 -11.69 7.09
N SER A 50 6.38 -11.37 8.37
CA SER A 50 7.47 -11.04 9.29
C SER A 50 8.03 -12.33 9.93
N THR A 51 9.21 -12.24 10.56
CA THR A 51 9.87 -13.37 11.23
C THR A 51 9.05 -14.03 12.33
N GLY A 52 8.07 -13.34 12.91
CA GLY A 52 7.12 -13.87 13.89
C GLY A 52 5.85 -14.49 13.32
N THR A 53 5.77 -14.66 11.99
CA THR A 53 4.59 -15.27 11.35
C THR A 53 4.59 -16.77 11.59
N VAL A 54 3.55 -17.28 12.28
CA VAL A 54 3.38 -18.71 12.54
C VAL A 54 2.21 -19.29 11.73
N ALA A 55 2.17 -20.63 11.62
CA ALA A 55 1.13 -21.34 10.86
C ALA A 55 -0.29 -21.02 11.36
N GLU A 56 -0.46 -20.80 12.67
CA GLU A 56 -1.74 -20.44 13.29
C GLU A 56 -2.30 -19.11 12.76
N HIS A 57 -1.43 -18.13 12.49
CA HIS A 57 -1.87 -16.84 11.93
C HIS A 57 -2.48 -17.02 10.54
N LEU A 58 -1.88 -17.89 9.72
CA LEU A 58 -2.39 -18.21 8.39
C LEU A 58 -3.66 -19.06 8.46
N ALA A 59 -3.72 -20.01 9.41
CA ALA A 59 -4.90 -20.84 9.64
C ALA A 59 -6.12 -19.97 10.05
N HIS A 60 -5.91 -18.99 10.92
CA HIS A 60 -6.95 -18.04 11.31
C HIS A 60 -7.52 -17.28 10.11
N LEU A 61 -6.66 -16.70 9.27
CA LEU A 61 -7.10 -15.97 8.08
C LEU A 61 -7.82 -16.88 7.07
N ARG A 62 -7.35 -18.12 6.89
CA ARG A 62 -8.03 -19.10 6.04
C ARG A 62 -9.39 -19.52 6.60
N ALA A 63 -9.53 -19.62 7.91
CA ALA A 63 -10.81 -19.90 8.57
C ALA A 63 -11.84 -18.78 8.35
N LEU A 64 -11.40 -17.55 8.08
CA LEU A 64 -12.27 -16.45 7.64
C LEU A 64 -12.70 -16.55 6.17
N GLY A 65 -12.28 -17.59 5.43
CA GLY A 65 -12.56 -17.75 4.01
C GLY A 65 -11.60 -16.99 3.08
N VAL A 66 -10.45 -16.53 3.60
CA VAL A 66 -9.45 -15.80 2.82
C VAL A 66 -8.42 -16.76 2.22
N THR A 67 -8.18 -16.66 0.91
CA THR A 67 -7.04 -17.33 0.26
C THR A 67 -5.76 -16.54 0.53
N VAL A 68 -4.88 -17.06 1.38
CA VAL A 68 -3.68 -16.33 1.83
C VAL A 68 -2.41 -16.87 1.16
N HIS A 69 -1.66 -15.96 0.52
CA HIS A 69 -0.30 -16.18 0.07
C HIS A 69 0.64 -15.17 0.71
N THR A 70 1.76 -15.67 1.27
CA THR A 70 2.72 -14.83 1.97
C THR A 70 4.12 -15.02 1.43
N LEU A 71 4.88 -13.93 1.38
CA LEU A 71 6.27 -13.90 0.95
C LEU A 71 7.14 -13.29 2.06
N PRO A 72 8.42 -13.68 2.20
CA PRO A 72 9.30 -13.03 3.15
C PRO A 72 9.48 -11.54 2.79
N ALA A 73 9.42 -10.67 3.80
CA ALA A 73 9.72 -9.25 3.60
C ALA A 73 11.17 -9.08 3.13
N PRO A 74 11.44 -8.26 2.08
CA PRO A 74 12.80 -8.03 1.62
C PRO A 74 13.60 -7.26 2.68
N VAL A 75 14.85 -7.66 2.89
CA VAL A 75 15.78 -6.94 3.75
C VAL A 75 16.67 -6.06 2.89
N ARG A 76 16.83 -4.79 3.29
CA ARG A 76 17.56 -3.80 2.52
C ARG A 76 18.75 -3.25 3.29
N SER A 77 19.94 -3.36 2.70
CA SER A 77 21.17 -2.86 3.30
C SER A 77 21.27 -1.33 3.20
N LEU A 78 22.04 -0.72 4.10
CA LEU A 78 22.36 0.71 4.04
C LEU A 78 23.05 1.09 2.72
N ARG A 79 23.91 0.22 2.18
CA ARG A 79 24.55 0.43 0.87
C ARG A 79 23.51 0.50 -0.24
N ALA A 80 22.53 -0.40 -0.27
CA ALA A 80 21.45 -0.36 -1.23
C ALA A 80 20.55 0.88 -1.05
N ARG A 81 20.39 1.36 0.20
CA ARG A 81 19.69 2.60 0.54
C ARG A 81 20.38 3.83 -0.06
N LEU A 82 21.68 3.96 0.17
CA LEU A 82 22.50 5.03 -0.39
C LEU A 82 22.57 4.96 -1.91
N TRP A 83 22.70 3.76 -2.48
CA TRP A 83 22.74 3.58 -3.92
C TRP A 83 21.48 4.10 -4.61
N THR A 84 20.27 3.73 -4.16
CA THR A 84 19.05 4.27 -4.78
C THR A 84 18.82 5.75 -4.45
N LEU A 85 19.36 6.25 -3.34
CA LEU A 85 19.29 7.67 -3.02
C LEU A 85 19.98 8.47 -4.14
N VAL A 86 21.10 7.97 -4.67
CA VAL A 86 21.83 8.61 -5.77
C VAL A 86 21.28 8.23 -7.15
N THR A 87 20.88 6.97 -7.36
CA THR A 87 20.55 6.44 -8.71
C THR A 87 19.07 6.44 -9.07
N SER A 88 18.16 6.69 -8.13
CA SER A 88 16.71 6.64 -8.37
C SER A 88 16.03 7.95 -8.01
N HIS A 89 14.99 8.32 -8.74
CA HIS A 89 14.09 9.43 -8.38
C HIS A 89 12.91 8.98 -7.50
N ARG A 90 12.75 7.67 -7.24
CA ARG A 90 11.70 7.17 -6.35
C ARG A 90 12.08 7.38 -4.87
N PRO A 91 11.10 7.61 -3.98
CA PRO A 91 11.35 7.74 -2.55
C PRO A 91 11.81 6.40 -1.97
N ASP A 92 12.49 6.47 -0.83
CA ASP A 92 13.01 5.31 -0.11
C ASP A 92 11.92 4.29 0.22
N MET A 93 10.73 4.78 0.55
CA MET A 93 9.55 3.98 0.87
C MET A 93 9.09 3.12 -0.31
N ALA A 94 9.20 3.61 -1.55
CA ALA A 94 8.92 2.81 -2.73
C ALA A 94 9.89 1.63 -2.87
N TRP A 95 11.07 1.68 -2.25
CA TRP A 95 12.08 0.62 -2.29
C TRP A 95 12.07 -0.29 -1.07
N ARG A 96 11.36 0.10 0.01
CA ARG A 96 11.34 -0.61 1.28
C ARG A 96 10.82 -2.04 1.15
N LEU A 97 9.73 -2.22 0.40
CA LEU A 97 9.11 -3.52 0.12
C LEU A 97 9.23 -3.94 -1.35
N ALA A 98 10.32 -3.52 -2.01
CA ALA A 98 10.62 -3.93 -3.37
C ALA A 98 10.99 -5.42 -3.43
N SER A 99 10.17 -6.23 -4.07
CA SER A 99 10.41 -7.66 -4.24
C SER A 99 10.03 -8.12 -5.64
N THR A 100 10.96 -8.76 -6.33
CA THR A 100 10.70 -9.40 -7.63
C THR A 100 9.73 -10.57 -7.48
N HIS A 101 9.84 -11.32 -6.37
CA HIS A 101 8.95 -12.44 -6.08
C HIS A 101 7.52 -11.98 -5.82
N PHE A 102 7.34 -10.84 -5.13
CA PHE A 102 6.02 -10.27 -4.91
C PHE A 102 5.37 -9.81 -6.22
N GLY A 103 6.13 -9.12 -7.07
CA GLY A 103 5.65 -8.72 -8.40
C GLY A 103 5.32 -9.92 -9.31
N GLN A 104 6.11 -10.99 -9.23
CA GLN A 104 5.84 -12.24 -9.98
C GLN A 104 4.59 -12.94 -9.46
N ALA A 105 4.44 -13.11 -8.14
CA ALA A 105 3.25 -13.73 -7.54
C ALA A 105 1.99 -12.93 -7.89
N LEU A 106 2.04 -11.60 -7.81
CA LEU A 106 0.95 -10.72 -8.22
C LEU A 106 0.59 -10.90 -9.70
N ALA A 107 1.59 -10.92 -10.59
CA ALA A 107 1.36 -11.11 -12.02
C ALA A 107 0.77 -12.49 -12.34
N SER A 108 1.27 -13.55 -11.69
CA SER A 108 0.73 -14.92 -11.83
C SER A 108 -0.73 -14.97 -11.40
N TRP A 109 -1.08 -14.41 -10.24
CA TRP A 109 -2.46 -14.39 -9.75
C TRP A 109 -3.40 -13.61 -10.67
N LEU A 110 -2.96 -12.46 -11.16
CA LEU A 110 -3.73 -11.66 -12.12
C LEU A 110 -3.91 -12.35 -13.48
N ALA A 111 -3.04 -13.30 -13.83
CA ALA A 111 -3.15 -14.10 -15.05
C ALA A 111 -4.01 -15.37 -14.85
N GLU A 112 -3.97 -15.98 -13.67
CA GLU A 112 -4.68 -17.22 -13.34
C GLU A 112 -6.15 -16.98 -12.95
N GLU A 113 -6.44 -15.86 -12.29
CA GLU A 113 -7.78 -15.57 -11.77
C GLU A 113 -8.30 -14.19 -12.22
N PRO A 114 -9.55 -14.09 -12.71
CA PRO A 114 -10.17 -12.80 -12.95
C PRO A 114 -10.59 -12.17 -11.63
N PHE A 115 -9.81 -11.17 -11.18
CA PHE A 115 -10.21 -10.30 -10.08
C PHE A 115 -11.07 -9.15 -10.59
N ASP A 116 -12.09 -8.79 -9.82
CA ASP A 116 -12.89 -7.58 -10.08
C ASP A 116 -12.20 -6.34 -9.51
N VAL A 117 -11.54 -6.52 -8.35
CA VAL A 117 -10.89 -5.44 -7.60
C VAL A 117 -9.51 -5.89 -7.11
N VAL A 118 -8.52 -5.01 -7.25
CA VAL A 118 -7.21 -5.13 -6.60
C VAL A 118 -7.03 -3.93 -5.67
N GLN A 119 -6.98 -4.20 -4.38
CA GLN A 119 -6.80 -3.19 -3.34
C GLN A 119 -5.37 -3.22 -2.79
N VAL A 120 -4.71 -2.08 -2.80
CA VAL A 120 -3.33 -1.91 -2.34
C VAL A 120 -3.33 -1.10 -1.07
N GLU A 121 -2.95 -1.75 0.03
CA GLU A 121 -2.89 -1.14 1.36
C GLU A 121 -1.52 -0.50 1.58
N GLY A 122 -1.50 0.81 1.74
CA GLY A 122 -0.29 1.55 2.12
C GLY A 122 0.69 1.79 0.97
N ILE A 123 1.36 2.94 1.07
CA ILE A 123 2.26 3.46 0.05
C ILE A 123 3.52 2.61 -0.18
N GLU A 124 3.89 1.73 0.76
CA GLU A 124 5.03 0.81 0.61
C GLU A 124 4.83 -0.20 -0.53
N LEU A 125 3.57 -0.56 -0.81
CA LEU A 125 3.18 -1.43 -1.92
C LEU A 125 2.75 -0.67 -3.17
N ALA A 126 2.56 0.65 -3.08
CA ALA A 126 2.11 1.48 -4.19
C ALA A 126 2.97 1.36 -5.47
N ARG A 127 4.24 0.96 -5.32
CA ARG A 127 5.13 0.69 -6.46
C ARG A 127 4.56 -0.34 -7.44
N TYR A 128 3.76 -1.28 -6.96
CA TYR A 128 3.20 -2.36 -7.77
C TYR A 128 2.05 -1.90 -8.67
N LEU A 129 1.48 -0.70 -8.41
CA LEU A 129 0.49 -0.06 -9.28
C LEU A 129 1.10 0.68 -10.48
N LEU A 130 2.37 1.07 -10.38
CA LEU A 130 3.02 1.88 -11.41
C LEU A 130 3.56 1.02 -12.56
N PRO A 131 3.48 1.52 -13.81
CA PRO A 131 4.11 0.88 -14.95
C PRO A 131 5.64 0.85 -14.77
N ASP A 132 6.18 -0.34 -14.61
CA ASP A 132 7.61 -0.64 -14.65
C ASP A 132 7.82 -1.77 -15.67
N ARG A 133 9.07 -2.15 -15.98
CA ARG A 133 9.39 -3.23 -16.93
C ARG A 133 8.70 -4.57 -16.64
N ARG A 134 8.18 -4.75 -15.43
CA ARG A 134 7.42 -5.91 -14.96
C ARG A 134 6.06 -5.48 -14.40
N HIS A 135 5.33 -4.63 -15.12
CA HIS A 135 4.01 -4.19 -14.71
C HIS A 135 3.07 -5.40 -14.59
N PRO A 136 2.52 -5.69 -13.40
CA PRO A 136 1.82 -6.94 -13.15
C PRO A 136 0.40 -6.94 -13.74
N PHE A 137 -0.17 -5.78 -14.06
CA PHE A 137 -1.51 -5.72 -14.62
C PHE A 137 -1.51 -5.93 -16.14
N PRO A 138 -2.40 -6.79 -16.65
CA PRO A 138 -2.53 -7.03 -18.08
C PRO A 138 -2.97 -5.76 -18.82
N THR A 139 -2.63 -5.68 -20.10
CA THR A 139 -2.97 -4.55 -21.01
C THR A 139 -4.43 -4.54 -21.45
N GLY A 140 -5.18 -5.62 -21.19
CA GLY A 140 -6.60 -5.76 -21.51
C GLY A 140 -7.55 -5.33 -20.38
N ALA A 141 -8.63 -6.08 -20.18
CA ALA A 141 -9.55 -5.87 -19.06
C ALA A 141 -8.77 -6.06 -17.74
N ARG A 142 -8.51 -4.95 -17.06
CA ARG A 142 -7.81 -4.94 -15.77
C ARG A 142 -8.82 -4.78 -14.63
N PRO A 143 -8.56 -5.38 -13.46
CA PRO A 143 -9.37 -5.15 -12.27
C PRO A 143 -9.40 -3.67 -11.92
N LEU A 144 -10.48 -3.24 -11.25
CA LEU A 144 -10.54 -1.92 -10.63
C LEU A 144 -9.47 -1.85 -9.55
N THR A 145 -8.59 -0.86 -9.63
CA THR A 145 -7.52 -0.66 -8.65
C THR A 145 -7.95 0.32 -7.57
N VAL A 146 -7.89 -0.12 -6.32
CA VAL A 146 -8.13 0.72 -5.14
C VAL A 146 -6.78 0.93 -4.46
N PHE A 147 -6.43 2.19 -4.19
CA PHE A 147 -5.28 2.51 -3.36
C PHE A 147 -5.77 3.12 -2.06
N ASP A 148 -5.47 2.44 -0.95
CA ASP A 148 -5.72 2.93 0.40
C ASP A 148 -4.44 3.55 0.94
N ASP A 149 -4.41 4.89 0.92
CA ASP A 149 -3.30 5.63 1.48
C ASP A 149 -3.57 5.91 2.95
N HIS A 150 -2.91 5.14 3.82
CA HIS A 150 -3.17 5.18 5.26
C HIS A 150 -2.90 6.56 5.85
N ASN A 151 -1.94 7.28 5.26
CA ASN A 151 -1.51 8.60 5.66
C ASN A 151 -1.01 9.37 4.43
N ALA A 152 -1.16 10.69 4.39
CA ALA A 152 -0.47 11.52 3.41
C ALA A 152 1.03 11.59 3.71
N GLU A 153 1.80 10.63 3.24
CA GLU A 153 3.16 10.37 3.68
C GLU A 153 4.14 11.48 3.26
N TYR A 154 3.89 12.13 2.11
CA TYR A 154 4.65 13.34 1.75
C TYR A 154 4.50 14.47 2.78
N VAL A 155 3.37 14.56 3.48
CA VAL A 155 3.14 15.55 4.55
C VAL A 155 3.93 15.18 5.80
N LEU A 156 3.97 13.90 6.17
CA LEU A 156 4.79 13.42 7.28
C LEU A 156 6.26 13.70 7.02
N GLN A 157 6.74 13.42 5.81
CA GLN A 157 8.13 13.70 5.43
C GLN A 157 8.43 15.21 5.36
N LYS A 158 7.48 16.03 4.90
CA LYS A 158 7.58 17.50 4.95
C LYS A 158 7.74 18.01 6.39
N ARG A 159 6.94 17.49 7.32
CA ARG A 159 7.02 17.86 8.75
C ARG A 159 8.38 17.48 9.33
N ALA A 160 8.88 16.29 9.03
CA ALA A 160 10.23 15.86 9.44
C ALA A 160 11.31 16.83 8.95
N PHE A 161 11.26 17.26 7.69
CA PHE A 161 12.18 18.27 7.15
C PHE A 161 12.12 19.60 7.92
N LEU A 162 10.90 20.14 8.11
CA LEU A 162 10.70 21.43 8.78
C LEU A 162 11.14 21.42 10.24
N THR A 163 11.05 20.27 10.92
CA THR A 163 11.57 20.10 12.29
C THR A 163 13.09 20.01 12.29
N ASP A 164 13.68 19.24 11.37
CA ASP A 164 15.11 18.96 11.37
C ASP A 164 15.96 20.15 10.94
N ILE A 165 15.45 20.99 10.03
CA ILE A 165 16.18 22.17 9.53
C ILE A 165 16.41 23.23 10.63
N GLN A 166 15.56 23.26 11.65
CA GLN A 166 15.69 24.17 12.80
C GLN A 166 16.87 23.82 13.72
N HIS A 167 17.47 22.62 13.56
CA HIS A 167 18.53 22.13 14.42
C HIS A 167 19.81 21.90 13.61
N PRO A 168 20.88 22.71 13.77
CA PRO A 168 22.12 22.58 13.00
C PRO A 168 22.73 21.18 13.00
N ARG A 169 22.67 20.48 14.14
CA ARG A 169 23.14 19.09 14.28
C ARG A 169 22.39 18.08 13.41
N ARG A 170 21.21 18.43 12.90
CA ARG A 170 20.32 17.56 12.10
C ARG A 170 20.27 17.96 10.62
N TRP A 171 21.10 18.87 10.15
CA TRP A 171 21.06 19.33 8.75
C TRP A 171 21.22 18.21 7.72
N VAL A 172 22.04 17.20 7.99
CA VAL A 172 22.14 16.03 7.10
C VAL A 172 20.79 15.28 7.01
N ALA A 173 20.11 15.10 8.15
CA ALA A 173 18.78 14.49 8.19
C ALA A 173 17.72 15.39 7.55
N ALA A 174 17.85 16.71 7.66
CA ALA A 174 16.99 17.68 6.98
C ALA A 174 17.17 17.58 5.45
N CYS A 175 18.40 17.58 4.94
CA CYS A 175 18.69 17.40 3.51
C CYS A 175 18.13 16.08 2.98
N TYR A 176 18.33 14.98 3.73
CA TYR A 176 17.72 13.69 3.40
C TYR A 176 16.19 13.79 3.35
N SER A 177 15.58 14.40 4.36
CA SER A 177 14.13 14.56 4.45
C SER A 177 13.55 15.44 3.35
N LEU A 178 14.27 16.49 2.93
CA LEU A 178 13.88 17.32 1.79
C LEU A 178 13.85 16.52 0.50
N ILE A 179 14.90 15.74 0.23
CA ILE A 179 14.98 14.87 -0.94
C ILE A 179 13.82 13.86 -0.93
N GLN A 180 13.60 13.20 0.21
CA GLN A 180 12.50 12.24 0.33
C GLN A 180 11.13 12.91 0.19
N TRP A 181 10.92 14.09 0.77
CA TRP A 181 9.66 14.83 0.66
C TRP A 181 9.32 15.13 -0.81
N LEU A 182 10.27 15.67 -1.58
CA LEU A 182 10.04 16.00 -2.99
C LEU A 182 9.77 14.75 -3.83
N ARG A 183 10.51 13.66 -3.58
CA ARG A 183 10.29 12.38 -4.27
C ARG A 183 8.95 11.76 -3.92
N LEU A 184 8.57 11.82 -2.64
CA LEU A 184 7.35 11.24 -2.13
C LEU A 184 6.14 12.01 -2.64
N ARG A 185 6.19 13.35 -2.64
CA ARG A 185 5.18 14.21 -3.26
C ARG A 185 4.90 13.83 -4.72
N ARG A 186 5.95 13.54 -5.50
CA ARG A 186 5.81 13.09 -6.89
C ARG A 186 5.26 11.66 -6.97
N PHE A 187 5.81 10.75 -6.18
CA PHE A 187 5.46 9.33 -6.20
C PHE A 187 4.01 9.09 -5.77
N GLU A 188 3.60 9.66 -4.64
CA GLU A 188 2.24 9.57 -4.10
C GLU A 188 1.23 10.14 -5.11
N ARG A 189 1.50 11.32 -5.69
CA ARG A 189 0.69 11.86 -6.79
C ARG A 189 0.54 10.87 -7.95
N GLN A 190 1.65 10.29 -8.42
CA GLN A 190 1.63 9.34 -9.54
C GLN A 190 0.81 8.09 -9.23
N VAL A 191 0.93 7.57 -8.01
CA VAL A 191 0.17 6.40 -7.55
C VAL A 191 -1.31 6.75 -7.48
N CYS A 192 -1.64 7.89 -6.88
CA CYS A 192 -3.01 8.35 -6.74
C CYS A 192 -3.69 8.55 -8.10
N GLN A 193 -2.98 9.11 -9.08
CA GLN A 193 -3.48 9.27 -10.45
C GLN A 193 -3.66 7.93 -11.18
N ARG A 194 -2.93 6.90 -10.77
CA ARG A 194 -2.92 5.60 -11.43
C ARG A 194 -4.03 4.67 -10.93
N ALA A 195 -4.39 4.78 -9.66
CA ALA A 195 -5.47 4.02 -9.06
C ALA A 195 -6.83 4.53 -9.55
N ASP A 196 -7.77 3.61 -9.76
CA ASP A 196 -9.13 3.96 -10.22
C ASP A 196 -9.97 4.53 -9.06
N ARG A 197 -9.66 4.13 -7.82
CA ARG A 197 -10.26 4.66 -6.58
C ARG A 197 -9.21 4.88 -5.52
N LEU A 198 -9.42 5.94 -4.74
CA LEU A 198 -8.55 6.34 -3.63
C LEU A 198 -9.34 6.32 -2.34
N ILE A 199 -8.77 5.74 -1.30
CA ILE A 199 -9.31 5.79 0.05
C ILE A 199 -8.40 6.69 0.88
N ALA A 200 -9.02 7.58 1.65
CA ALA A 200 -8.35 8.38 2.66
C ALA A 200 -8.96 8.05 4.03
N VAL A 201 -8.11 8.01 5.06
CA VAL A 201 -8.53 7.64 6.42
C VAL A 201 -9.10 8.82 7.21
N SER A 202 -8.64 10.02 6.89
CA SER A 202 -9.08 11.26 7.53
C SER A 202 -9.35 12.36 6.50
N GLU A 203 -10.15 13.36 6.88
CA GLU A 203 -10.32 14.55 6.04
C GLU A 203 -9.01 15.30 5.80
N ALA A 204 -8.08 15.25 6.76
CA ALA A 204 -6.78 15.88 6.63
C ALA A 204 -5.95 15.20 5.52
N ASP A 205 -5.99 13.86 5.46
CA ASP A 205 -5.34 13.09 4.40
C ASP A 205 -6.03 13.34 3.05
N ALA A 206 -7.37 13.33 3.02
CA ALA A 206 -8.12 13.63 1.80
C ALA A 206 -7.75 15.02 1.23
N ARG A 207 -7.69 16.05 2.08
CA ARG A 207 -7.26 17.40 1.68
C ARG A 207 -5.81 17.43 1.20
N ALA A 208 -4.91 16.67 1.84
CA ALA A 208 -3.52 16.57 1.44
C ALA A 208 -3.40 15.91 0.05
N LEU A 209 -4.09 14.81 -0.18
CA LEU A 209 -4.12 14.13 -1.49
C LEU A 209 -4.69 15.06 -2.57
N THR A 210 -5.81 15.74 -2.34
CA THR A 210 -6.38 16.71 -3.29
C THR A 210 -5.44 17.91 -3.54
N ALA A 211 -4.59 18.27 -2.58
CA ALA A 211 -3.56 19.30 -2.78
C ALA A 211 -2.39 18.83 -3.67
N LEU A 212 -2.16 17.52 -3.82
CA LEU A 212 -1.22 16.97 -4.80
C LEU A 212 -1.76 17.09 -6.23
N ASP A 213 -3.06 16.84 -6.40
CA ASP A 213 -3.76 16.98 -7.67
C ASP A 213 -5.28 17.20 -7.43
N PRO A 214 -5.84 18.36 -7.82
CA PRO A 214 -7.25 18.68 -7.61
C PRO A 214 -8.25 17.74 -8.31
N THR A 215 -7.80 16.94 -9.28
CA THR A 215 -8.65 15.98 -9.99
C THR A 215 -8.91 14.71 -9.19
N LEU A 216 -8.13 14.46 -8.13
CA LEU A 216 -8.29 13.31 -7.25
C LEU A 216 -9.56 13.44 -6.42
N LYS A 217 -10.29 12.33 -6.30
CA LYS A 217 -11.53 12.24 -5.52
C LYS A 217 -11.39 11.14 -4.46
N PRO A 218 -10.64 11.38 -3.36
CA PRO A 218 -10.52 10.42 -2.27
C PRO A 218 -11.87 10.16 -1.61
N VAL A 219 -12.19 8.89 -1.39
CA VAL A 219 -13.34 8.47 -0.60
C VAL A 219 -12.89 8.35 0.85
N LEU A 220 -13.58 9.05 1.74
CA LEU A 220 -13.28 9.00 3.16
C LEU A 220 -13.81 7.69 3.77
N VAL A 221 -12.90 6.85 4.24
CA VAL A 221 -13.24 5.63 4.99
C VAL A 221 -12.49 5.69 6.33
N PRO A 222 -13.13 6.18 7.39
CA PRO A 222 -12.49 6.31 8.70
C PRO A 222 -12.13 4.94 9.26
N ASN A 223 -11.11 4.90 10.13
CA ASN A 223 -10.79 3.69 10.87
C ASN A 223 -12.00 3.29 11.72
N GLY A 224 -12.64 2.17 11.38
CA GLY A 224 -13.64 1.54 12.24
C GLY A 224 -12.95 0.91 13.44
N VAL A 225 -13.31 1.35 14.65
CA VAL A 225 -12.95 0.69 15.90
C VAL A 225 -14.08 -0.26 16.28
#